data_AF-A0A3Q1IDA9-F1
#
_entry.id   AF-A0A3Q1IDA9-F1
#
_cell.length_a   1.000
_cell.length_b   1.000
_cell.length_c   1.000
_cell.angle_alpha   90.00
_cell.angle_beta   90.00
_cell.angle_gamma   90.00
#
_symmetry.space_group_name_H-M   'P 1'
#
loop_
_entity.id
_entity.type
_entity.pdbx_description
1 polymer ?
#
loop_
_entity_poly.entity_id
_entity_poly.type
_entity_poly.pdbx_seq_one_letter_code
_entity_poly.pdbx_strand_id
1 'polypeptide(L)'
;QIVMDLAQKTVKRQASFCNAITFSNRPIALYEQVRLKVSNCCWSGALRLDNLPKYACPDLVSQSGFWAKALPEEFANEGNVIAFWIWARRVTAGLN
;
A
#
# COMPACT_ATOMS: atom_id res chain seq x y z
N GLN A 1 11.57 6.31 9.77
CA GLN A 1 10.83 5.05 9.94
C GLN A 1 10.58 4.32 8.62
N ILE A 2 10.74 4.96 7.46
CA ILE A 2 10.62 4.34 6.13
C ILE A 2 11.80 4.80 5.26
N VAL A 3 12.31 3.93 4.39
CA VAL A 3 13.25 4.24 3.30
C VAL A 3 12.75 3.70 1.98
N MET A 4 12.93 4.50 0.94
CA MET A 4 12.63 4.16 -0.43
C MET A 4 13.94 4.03 -1.21
N ASP A 5 13.99 3.14 -2.20
CA ASP A 5 15.13 3.06 -3.10
C ASP A 5 15.23 4.30 -4.01
N LEU A 6 16.39 4.50 -4.64
CA LEU A 6 16.63 5.62 -5.55
C LEU A 6 15.66 5.63 -6.74
N ALA A 7 15.14 4.46 -7.12
CA ALA A 7 14.19 4.31 -8.21
C ALA A 7 12.74 4.62 -7.81
N GLN A 8 12.47 4.83 -6.53
CA GLN A 8 11.12 4.99 -5.96
C GLN A 8 10.15 3.83 -6.25
N LYS A 9 10.70 2.62 -6.34
CA LYS A 9 9.96 1.38 -6.64
C LYS A 9 9.92 0.40 -5.47
N THR A 10 10.88 0.50 -4.57
CA THR A 10 10.98 -0.36 -3.39
C THR A 10 10.84 0.49 -2.15
N VAL A 11 10.01 0.05 -1.21
CA VAL A 11 9.84 0.77 0.05
C VAL A 11 9.95 -0.18 1.24
N LYS A 12 10.76 0.22 2.22
CA LYS A 12 11.10 -0.56 3.41
C LYS A 12 10.83 0.24 4.68
N ARG A 13 10.25 -0.37 5.70
CA ARG A 13 10.11 0.23 7.03
C ARG A 13 11.37 -0.07 7.84
N GLN A 14 11.99 0.97 8.41
CA GLN A 14 13.20 0.86 9.23
C GLN A 14 12.92 0.55 10.71
N ALA A 15 11.79 1.01 11.25
CA ALA A 15 11.44 0.84 12.67
C ALA A 15 9.93 1.06 12.89
N SER A 16 9.41 0.61 14.05
CA SER A 16 7.99 0.66 14.45
C SER A 16 7.07 -0.34 13.72
N PHE A 17 5.80 -0.36 14.11
CA PHE A 17 4.71 -1.15 13.54
C PHE A 17 3.61 -0.28 12.89
N CYS A 18 3.78 1.05 12.88
CA CYS A 18 2.81 2.04 12.41
C CYS A 18 3.51 3.18 11.64
N ASN A 19 2.76 4.17 11.15
CA ASN A 19 3.25 5.30 10.34
C ASN A 19 3.87 4.89 9.00
N ALA A 20 3.25 3.92 8.32
CA ALA A 20 3.72 3.39 7.04
C ALA A 20 2.71 3.58 5.89
N ILE A 21 1.86 4.61 5.94
CA ILE A 21 0.90 4.92 4.87
C ILE A 21 1.62 5.47 3.65
N THR A 22 1.12 5.14 2.46
CA THR A 22 1.90 5.09 1.23
C THR A 22 1.04 5.30 0.00
N PHE A 23 1.49 6.15 -0.92
CA PHE A 23 0.79 6.46 -2.16
C PHE A 23 1.64 6.16 -3.39
N SER A 24 0.98 5.91 -4.52
CA SER A 24 1.64 5.91 -5.82
C SER A 24 2.17 7.30 -6.15
N ASN A 25 3.23 7.37 -6.96
CA ASN A 25 3.80 8.63 -7.43
C ASN A 25 2.97 9.30 -8.54
N ARG A 26 1.88 8.66 -8.97
CA ARG A 26 0.93 9.18 -9.95
C ARG A 26 -0.47 8.65 -9.70
N PRO A 27 -1.51 9.32 -10.23
CA PRO A 27 -2.85 8.74 -10.31
C PRO A 27 -2.84 7.42 -11.10
N ILE A 28 -3.65 6.46 -10.65
CA ILE A 28 -3.85 5.16 -11.30
C ILE A 28 -5.17 5.23 -12.07
N ALA A 29 -5.15 4.88 -13.37
CA ALA A 29 -6.35 4.93 -14.20
C ALA A 29 -7.34 3.81 -13.84
N LEU A 30 -8.62 3.99 -14.21
CA LEU A 30 -9.59 2.90 -14.11
C LEU A 30 -9.11 1.71 -14.94
N TYR A 31 -9.26 0.50 -14.38
CA TYR A 31 -8.84 -0.76 -14.98
C TYR A 31 -7.32 -0.93 -15.14
N GLU A 32 -6.52 0.05 -14.70
CA GLU A 32 -5.07 -0.10 -14.66
C GLU A 32 -4.69 -1.10 -13.57
N GLN A 33 -3.99 -2.16 -13.96
CA GLN A 33 -3.50 -3.17 -13.04
C GLN A 33 -2.23 -2.69 -12.34
N VAL A 34 -2.31 -2.56 -11.02
CA VAL A 34 -1.16 -2.32 -10.13
C VAL A 34 -0.69 -3.64 -9.57
N ARG A 35 0.62 -3.86 -9.55
CA ARG A 35 1.25 -5.08 -9.01
C ARG A 35 2.30 -4.73 -7.97
N LEU A 36 2.17 -5.32 -6.79
CA LEU A 36 3.08 -5.13 -5.67
C LEU A 36 3.70 -6.48 -5.30
N LYS A 37 5.03 -6.55 -5.35
CA LYS A 37 5.76 -7.72 -4.86
C LYS A 37 6.10 -7.54 -3.39
N VAL A 38 5.76 -8.53 -2.57
CA VAL A 38 6.17 -8.58 -1.18
C VAL A 38 7.64 -9.01 -1.15
N SER A 39 8.51 -8.13 -0.66
CA SER A 39 9.91 -8.46 -0.34
C SER A 39 10.04 -8.59 1.18
N ASN A 40 10.92 -9.49 1.63
CA ASN A 40 11.19 -9.90 3.02
C ASN A 40 10.41 -9.20 4.15
N CYS A 41 9.71 -10.01 4.94
CA CYS A 41 8.60 -9.65 5.81
C CYS A 41 8.99 -8.78 7.02
N CYS A 42 8.99 -7.46 6.81
CA CYS A 42 8.71 -6.45 7.83
C CYS A 42 7.95 -5.29 7.13
N TRP A 43 6.62 -5.34 7.12
CA TRP A 43 5.71 -4.64 6.18
C TRP A 43 5.86 -3.10 6.05
N SER A 44 5.28 -2.56 4.97
CA SER A 44 5.81 -1.54 4.02
C SER A 44 4.96 -0.25 3.82
N GLY A 45 5.57 0.82 3.25
CA GLY A 45 4.86 1.94 2.60
C GLY A 45 5.68 3.22 2.26
N ALA A 46 5.38 3.93 1.15
CA ALA A 46 5.83 5.21 0.56
C ALA A 46 5.53 6.56 1.29
N LEU A 47 5.88 7.64 0.58
CA LEU A 47 6.06 9.05 0.95
C LEU A 47 4.92 9.74 1.73
N ARG A 48 5.29 10.57 2.71
CA ARG A 48 4.43 11.57 3.35
C ARG A 48 4.26 12.80 2.45
N LEU A 49 3.01 13.20 2.22
CA LEU A 49 2.63 14.60 2.40
C LEU A 49 2.33 14.80 3.90
N ASP A 50 2.68 15.94 4.47
CA ASP A 50 2.48 16.21 5.90
C ASP A 50 1.02 15.99 6.35
N ASN A 51 0.82 15.58 7.62
CA ASN A 51 -0.48 15.31 8.28
C ASN A 51 -1.20 13.98 8.01
N LEU A 52 -0.49 12.89 7.64
CA LEU A 52 -1.10 11.55 7.60
C LEU A 52 -1.29 10.94 9.01
N PRO A 53 -2.39 10.19 9.26
CA PRO A 53 -2.62 9.52 10.53
C PRO A 53 -1.71 8.30 10.74
N LYS A 54 -1.79 7.71 11.94
CA LYS A 54 -0.93 6.60 12.37
C LYS A 54 -1.23 5.29 11.62
N TYR A 55 -2.51 5.03 11.32
CA TYR A 55 -2.98 3.83 10.64
C TYR A 55 -3.88 4.16 9.44
N ALA A 56 -3.90 3.29 8.43
CA ALA A 56 -4.86 3.43 7.33
C ALA A 56 -6.29 3.10 7.78
N CYS A 57 -6.45 2.11 8.67
CA CYS A 57 -7.73 1.71 9.25
C CYS A 57 -7.62 1.76 10.80
N PRO A 58 -8.54 2.42 11.51
CA PRO A 58 -9.67 3.18 10.98
C PRO A 58 -9.31 4.60 10.51
N ASP A 59 -8.15 5.14 10.91
CA ASP A 59 -7.90 6.59 10.90
C ASP A 59 -8.04 7.23 9.50
N LEU A 60 -7.36 6.69 8.48
CA LEU A 60 -7.42 7.28 7.14
C LEU A 60 -8.78 7.04 6.46
N VAL A 61 -9.33 5.83 6.59
CA VAL A 61 -10.64 5.47 6.00
C VAL A 61 -11.79 6.26 6.60
N SER A 62 -11.64 6.78 7.83
CA SER A 62 -12.65 7.67 8.43
C SER A 62 -12.76 9.04 7.74
N GLN A 63 -11.76 9.42 6.92
CA GLN A 63 -11.74 10.67 6.18
C GLN A 63 -12.43 10.52 4.81
N SER A 64 -13.15 11.56 4.39
CA SER A 64 -13.82 11.56 3.07
C SER A 64 -12.81 11.41 1.93
N GLY A 65 -13.11 10.52 0.98
CA GLY A 65 -12.28 10.29 -0.22
C GLY A 65 -11.19 9.24 -0.05
N PHE A 66 -11.13 8.55 1.09
CA PHE A 66 -10.18 7.46 1.33
C PHE A 66 -10.88 6.12 1.48
N TRP A 67 -10.28 5.09 0.89
CA TRP A 67 -10.71 3.70 1.02
C TRP A 67 -9.49 2.82 1.21
N ALA A 68 -9.58 1.86 2.11
CA ALA A 68 -8.57 0.84 2.31
C ALA A 68 -9.25 -0.46 2.76
N LYS A 69 -8.61 -1.59 2.45
CA LYS A 69 -9.02 -2.90 2.93
C LYS A 69 -7.77 -3.65 3.40
N ALA A 70 -7.86 -4.30 4.55
CA ALA A 70 -6.79 -5.15 5.03
C ALA A 70 -6.61 -6.34 4.06
N LEU A 71 -5.36 -6.62 3.70
CA LEU A 71 -5.00 -7.84 3.00
C LEU A 71 -4.90 -8.97 4.04
N PRO A 72 -5.52 -10.13 3.80
CA PRO A 72 -5.31 -11.32 4.63
C PRO A 72 -3.82 -11.67 4.76
N GLU A 73 -3.39 -12.12 5.94
CA GLU A 73 -1.98 -12.36 6.25
C GLU A 73 -1.35 -13.45 5.39
N GLU A 74 -2.15 -14.45 4.97
CA GLU A 74 -1.72 -15.52 4.05
C GLU A 74 -1.21 -15.01 2.70
N PHE A 75 -1.57 -13.78 2.32
CA PHE A 75 -1.16 -13.15 1.08
C PHE A 75 0.07 -12.26 1.25
N ALA A 76 0.50 -11.98 2.49
CA ALA A 76 1.63 -11.11 2.83
C ALA A 76 2.97 -11.85 2.95
N ASN A 77 3.11 -13.00 2.28
CA ASN A 77 4.34 -13.80 2.28
C ASN A 77 5.38 -13.23 1.31
N GLU A 78 6.67 -13.35 1.66
CA GLU A 78 7.75 -12.93 0.76
C GLU A 78 7.67 -13.67 -0.58
N GLY A 79 7.87 -12.93 -1.66
CA GLY A 79 7.79 -13.44 -3.03
C GLY A 79 6.41 -13.28 -3.66
N ASN A 80 5.34 -13.20 -2.86
CA ASN A 80 3.98 -13.02 -3.39
C ASN A 80 3.87 -11.73 -4.21
N VAL A 81 3.07 -11.80 -5.28
CA VAL A 81 2.70 -10.64 -6.08
C VAL A 81 1.21 -10.41 -5.96
N ILE A 82 0.85 -9.28 -5.36
CA ILE A 82 -0.53 -8.83 -5.23
C ILE A 82 -0.85 -7.96 -6.44
N ALA A 83 -1.85 -8.34 -7.22
CA ALA A 83 -2.37 -7.57 -8.33
C ALA A 83 -3.74 -6.99 -7.98
N PHE A 84 -3.95 -5.71 -8.21
CA PHE A 84 -5.26 -5.08 -8.00
C PHE A 84 -5.54 -3.99 -9.03
N TRP A 85 -6.81 -3.69 -9.22
CA TRP A 85 -7.29 -2.59 -10.06
C TRP A 85 -8.64 -2.08 -9.56
N ILE A 86 -9.02 -0.90 -10.04
CA ILE A 86 -10.31 -0.29 -9.73
C ILE A 86 -11.25 -0.50 -10.93
N TRP A 87 -12.42 -1.08 -10.67
CA TRP A 87 -13.52 -1.22 -11.63
C TRP A 87 -14.82 -0.67 -11.04
N ALA A 88 -15.44 0.33 -11.68
CA ALA A 88 -16.76 0.87 -11.32
C ALA A 88 -16.97 1.08 -9.79
N ARG A 89 -16.04 1.80 -9.15
CA ARG A 89 -15.99 2.07 -7.69
C ARG A 89 -15.74 0.85 -6.79
N ARG A 90 -15.38 -0.30 -7.36
CA ARG A 90 -14.92 -1.50 -6.63
C ARG A 90 -13.43 -1.69 -6.83
N VAL A 91 -12.74 -2.13 -5.79
CA VAL A 91 -11.36 -2.61 -5.89
C VAL A 91 -11.41 -4.13 -6.00
N THR A 92 -10.84 -4.68 -7.07
CA THR A 92 -10.63 -6.11 -7.23
C THR A 92 -9.16 -6.40 -7.02
N ALA A 93 -8.85 -7.37 -6.17
CA ALA A 93 -7.49 -7.81 -5.91
C ALA A 93 -7.42 -9.33 -6.03
N GLY A 94 -6.31 -9.83 -6.54
CA GLY A 94 -5.98 -11.24 -6.62
C GLY A 94 -4.49 -11.45 -6.38
N LEU A 95 -4.13 -12.70 -6.11
CA LEU A 95 -2.74 -13.14 -6.15
C LEU A 95 -2.42 -13.73 -7.51
N ASN A 96 -1.15 -13.65 -7.90
CA ASN A 96 -0.57 -14.57 -8.88
C ASN A 96 -0.12 -15.85 -8.20
#